data_AF-A0A9W8JL09-F1
#
_entry.id   AF-A0A9W8JL09-F1
#
_cell.length_a   1.000
_cell.length_b   1.000
_cell.length_c   1.000
_cell.angle_alpha   90.00
_cell.angle_beta   90.00
_cell.angle_gamma   90.00
#
_symmetry.space_group_name_H-M   'P 1'
#
loop_
_entity.id
_entity.type
_entity.pdbx_description
1 polymer ?
#
loop_
_entity_poly.entity_id
_entity_poly.type
_entity_poly.pdbx_seq_one_letter_code
_entity_poly.pdbx_strand_id
1 'polypeptide(L)'
;MPPAGAAVKKLFREITELRRSPPEGIRIQTSEEDMFDVTGIIEGPEGTPYAGGYFRVRFNFTEEFPAAPPKCWFATKLFHPNVGPTGEICVNTLKKDWKSTYGIGHILVTVKCLLIYPNPESALDEEAGKLFMEDYESYCSRARLITSVHATPRKKPEEFDTPSNPDGEQKESSEKPASTSKAVAEPVASTSKLPTPAPSTATSPPASGFFIRSNIV
;
A
#
# COMPACT_ATOMS: atom_id res chain seq x y z
N MET A 1 27.99 3.31 -0.34
CA MET A 1 28.34 3.74 1.03
C MET A 1 27.05 4.05 1.76
N PRO A 2 26.87 3.60 3.01
CA PRO A 2 25.67 3.88 3.79
C PRO A 2 25.62 5.35 4.25
N PRO A 3 24.42 5.91 4.52
CA PRO A 3 24.26 7.27 5.04
C PRO A 3 24.99 7.52 6.38
N ALA A 4 25.35 8.79 6.63
CA ALA A 4 26.01 9.21 7.86
C ALA A 4 25.16 8.92 9.13
N GLY A 5 25.80 8.80 10.30
CA GLY A 5 25.14 8.39 11.56
C GLY A 5 23.95 9.27 12.01
N ALA A 6 23.87 10.53 11.58
CA ALA A 6 22.69 11.38 11.80
C ALA A 6 21.48 10.94 10.94
N ALA A 7 21.72 10.52 9.69
CA ALA A 7 20.71 10.01 8.78
C ALA A 7 20.18 8.64 9.25
N VAL A 8 21.05 7.79 9.81
CA VAL A 8 20.66 6.52 10.48
C VAL A 8 19.66 6.76 11.61
N LYS A 9 19.97 7.69 12.52
CA LYS A 9 19.07 8.06 13.64
C LYS A 9 17.74 8.63 13.15
N LYS A 10 17.75 9.43 12.08
CA LYS A 10 16.52 9.91 11.44
C LYS A 10 15.72 8.74 10.87
N LEU A 11 16.32 7.87 10.06
CA LEU A 11 15.67 6.72 9.44
C LEU A 11 14.98 5.81 10.47
N PHE A 12 15.66 5.47 11.56
CA PHE A 12 15.08 4.66 12.64
C PHE A 12 13.82 5.30 13.25
N ARG A 13 13.85 6.61 13.51
CA ARG A 13 12.70 7.36 14.03
C ARG A 13 11.54 7.40 13.02
N GLU A 14 11.83 7.60 11.74
CA GLU A 14 10.81 7.61 10.67
C GLU A 14 10.13 6.23 10.52
N ILE A 15 10.90 5.14 10.57
CA ILE A 15 10.37 3.77 10.54
C ILE A 15 9.49 3.49 11.77
N THR A 16 9.94 3.92 12.96
CA THR A 16 9.17 3.75 14.20
C THR A 16 7.84 4.50 14.13
N GLU A 17 7.85 5.75 13.66
CA GLU A 17 6.63 6.55 13.54
C GLU A 17 5.67 6.00 12.48
N LEU A 18 6.19 5.52 11.35
CA LEU A 18 5.37 4.91 10.29
C LEU A 18 4.76 3.56 10.69
N ARG A 19 5.38 2.82 11.62
CA ARG A 19 4.78 1.63 12.22
C ARG A 19 3.68 1.98 13.22
N ARG A 20 3.87 3.03 14.03
CA ARG A 20 2.94 3.44 15.09
C ARG A 20 1.72 4.20 14.55
N SER A 21 1.96 5.17 13.67
CA SER A 21 0.95 6.06 13.10
C SER A 21 1.12 6.19 11.57
N PRO A 22 0.92 5.10 10.81
CA PRO A 22 0.98 5.14 9.36
C PRO A 22 -0.07 6.10 8.76
N PRO A 23 0.26 6.86 7.69
CA PRO A 23 -0.73 7.61 6.92
C PRO A 23 -1.81 6.70 6.31
N GLU A 24 -2.95 7.30 5.96
CA GLU A 24 -4.09 6.58 5.40
C GLU A 24 -3.73 5.85 4.10
N GLY A 25 -4.05 4.56 4.03
CA GLY A 25 -3.73 3.69 2.91
C GLY A 25 -2.23 3.60 2.59
N ILE A 26 -1.35 3.84 3.56
CA ILE A 26 0.10 3.67 3.43
C ILE A 26 0.58 2.73 4.54
N ARG A 27 1.47 1.81 4.21
CA ARG A 27 2.17 0.93 5.16
C ARG A 27 3.65 0.84 4.80
N ILE A 28 4.46 0.28 5.70
CA ILE A 28 5.85 -0.07 5.43
C ILE A 28 6.14 -1.50 5.86
N GLN A 29 6.96 -2.18 5.06
CA GLN A 29 7.66 -3.41 5.39
C GLN A 29 9.15 -3.07 5.46
N THR A 30 9.86 -3.61 6.45
CA THR A 30 11.32 -3.43 6.59
C THR A 30 11.97 -4.77 6.89
N SER A 31 13.23 -4.94 6.49
CA SER A 31 14.03 -6.08 6.96
C SER A 31 14.38 -5.94 8.45
N GLU A 32 14.66 -7.07 9.11
CA GLU A 32 15.26 -7.13 10.45
C GLU A 32 16.79 -7.08 10.39
N GLU A 33 17.38 -7.52 9.28
CA GLU A 33 18.83 -7.59 9.06
C GLU A 33 19.41 -6.27 8.51
N ASP A 34 18.64 -5.57 7.66
CA ASP A 34 19.05 -4.30 7.05
C ASP A 34 17.97 -3.22 7.22
N MET A 35 18.27 -2.22 8.07
CA MET A 35 17.39 -1.08 8.29
C MET A 35 17.23 -0.15 7.08
N PHE A 36 18.10 -0.27 6.07
CA PHE A 36 17.99 0.46 4.81
C PHE A 36 17.10 -0.26 3.79
N ASP A 37 16.82 -1.56 3.97
CA ASP A 37 15.82 -2.23 3.15
C ASP A 37 14.40 -1.93 3.65
N VAL A 38 13.87 -0.82 3.12
CA VAL A 38 12.50 -0.35 3.36
C VAL A 38 11.69 -0.50 2.08
N THR A 39 10.51 -1.12 2.21
CA THR A 39 9.46 -1.14 1.19
C THR A 39 8.25 -0.39 1.72
N GLY A 40 7.89 0.73 1.10
CA GLY A 40 6.57 1.32 1.31
C GLY A 40 5.50 0.56 0.51
N ILE A 41 4.29 0.50 1.02
CA ILE A 41 3.13 -0.09 0.32
C ILE A 41 2.03 0.96 0.31
N ILE A 42 1.62 1.36 -0.89
CA ILE A 42 0.57 2.36 -1.11
C ILE A 42 -0.67 1.63 -1.62
N GLU A 43 -1.77 1.74 -0.87
CA GLU A 43 -3.11 1.37 -1.32
C GLU A 43 -3.57 2.39 -2.37
N GLY A 44 -3.93 1.87 -3.54
CA GLY A 44 -4.35 2.64 -4.71
C GLY A 44 -5.54 3.55 -4.37
N PRO A 45 -5.44 4.87 -4.59
CA PRO A 45 -6.49 5.80 -4.16
C PRO A 45 -7.83 5.51 -4.83
N GLU A 46 -8.91 5.58 -4.05
CA GLU A 46 -10.27 5.48 -4.56
C GLU A 46 -10.57 6.55 -5.63
N GLY A 47 -11.42 6.19 -6.59
CA GLY A 47 -11.74 7.05 -7.74
C GLY A 47 -10.65 7.16 -8.82
N THR A 48 -9.47 6.59 -8.60
CA THR A 48 -8.39 6.51 -9.62
C THR A 48 -8.42 5.15 -10.34
N PRO A 49 -7.78 4.99 -11.53
CA PRO A 49 -7.63 3.67 -12.15
C PRO A 49 -6.73 2.70 -11.37
N TYR A 50 -6.15 3.14 -10.24
CA TYR A 50 -5.29 2.35 -9.35
C TYR A 50 -6.04 1.74 -8.15
N ALA A 51 -7.31 2.10 -7.94
CA ALA A 51 -8.13 1.67 -6.80
C ALA A 51 -8.12 0.14 -6.60
N GLY A 52 -8.05 -0.29 -5.33
CA GLY A 52 -7.93 -1.70 -4.94
C GLY A 52 -6.55 -2.34 -5.17
N GLY A 53 -5.62 -1.68 -5.87
CA GLY A 53 -4.23 -2.10 -6.02
C GLY A 53 -3.35 -1.77 -4.81
N TYR A 54 -2.24 -2.50 -4.65
CA TYR A 54 -1.22 -2.30 -3.62
C TYR A 54 0.14 -2.15 -4.29
N PHE A 55 0.69 -0.94 -4.24
CA PHE A 55 1.89 -0.56 -4.97
C PHE A 55 3.09 -0.53 -4.02
N ARG A 56 4.02 -1.48 -4.20
CA ARG A 56 5.27 -1.56 -3.44
C ARG A 56 6.27 -0.57 -4.00
N VAL A 57 6.82 0.30 -3.15
CA VAL A 57 7.83 1.31 -3.45
C VAL A 57 9.10 0.97 -2.66
N ARG A 58 10.21 0.72 -3.36
CA ARG A 58 11.53 0.47 -2.74
C ARG A 58 12.32 1.77 -2.64
N PHE A 59 13.22 1.83 -1.66
CA PHE A 59 14.10 2.96 -1.41
C PHE A 59 15.57 2.58 -1.54
N ASN A 60 16.41 3.54 -1.96
CA ASN A 60 17.86 3.45 -1.93
C ASN A 60 18.40 4.75 -1.31
N PHE A 61 18.93 4.63 -0.10
CA PHE A 61 19.45 5.74 0.70
C PHE A 61 20.91 6.02 0.34
N THR A 62 21.15 7.14 -0.34
CA THR A 62 22.50 7.62 -0.69
C THR A 62 23.13 8.40 0.47
N GLU A 63 24.43 8.67 0.39
CA GLU A 63 25.16 9.55 1.34
C GLU A 63 24.56 10.96 1.43
N GLU A 64 23.82 11.39 0.40
CA GLU A 64 23.16 12.68 0.31
C GLU A 64 21.91 12.76 1.20
N PHE A 65 21.37 11.64 1.69
CA PHE A 65 20.21 11.64 2.58
C PHE A 65 20.58 12.11 4.00
N PRO A 66 19.87 13.08 4.61
CA PRO A 66 18.59 13.67 4.20
C PRO A 66 18.68 15.02 3.47
N ALA A 67 19.87 15.51 3.09
CA ALA A 67 19.99 16.77 2.33
C ALA A 67 19.27 16.69 0.96
N ALA A 68 19.35 15.53 0.30
CA ALA A 68 18.53 15.15 -0.85
C ALA A 68 17.54 14.02 -0.48
N PRO A 69 16.44 13.83 -1.23
CA PRO A 69 15.60 12.65 -1.07
C PRO A 69 16.37 11.38 -1.48
N PRO A 70 16.10 10.22 -0.83
CA PRO A 70 16.60 8.94 -1.32
C PRO A 70 16.01 8.66 -2.71
N LYS A 71 16.70 7.83 -3.50
CA LYS A 71 16.13 7.33 -4.76
C LYS A 71 15.03 6.33 -4.43
N CYS A 72 13.90 6.37 -5.12
CA CYS A 72 12.84 5.38 -4.97
C CYS A 72 12.21 5.02 -6.32
N TRP A 73 11.66 3.81 -6.38
CA TRP A 73 10.99 3.25 -7.55
C TRP A 73 9.89 2.29 -7.13
N PHE A 74 8.88 2.15 -7.98
CA PHE A 74 7.87 1.12 -7.84
C PHE A 74 8.47 -0.25 -8.17
N ALA A 75 8.37 -1.19 -7.22
CA ALA A 75 8.59 -2.60 -7.46
C ALA A 75 7.34 -3.29 -8.04
N THR A 76 6.15 -2.74 -7.79
CA THR A 76 4.90 -3.15 -8.45
C THR A 76 4.80 -2.45 -9.81
N LYS A 77 4.65 -3.21 -10.91
CA LYS A 77 4.42 -2.62 -12.24
C LYS A 77 3.08 -1.88 -12.30
N LEU A 78 3.10 -0.66 -12.82
CA LEU A 78 1.92 0.16 -13.10
C LEU A 78 2.08 0.92 -14.43
N PHE A 79 0.99 1.49 -14.93
CA PHE A 79 0.99 2.38 -16.10
C PHE A 79 0.61 3.78 -15.63
N HIS A 80 1.55 4.73 -15.69
CA HIS A 80 1.41 6.04 -15.06
C HIS A 80 2.36 7.07 -15.73
N PRO A 81 1.92 8.30 -16.09
CA PRO A 81 2.75 9.26 -16.82
C PRO A 81 4.14 9.50 -16.20
N ASN A 82 4.20 9.74 -14.88
CA ASN A 82 5.44 10.07 -14.17
C ASN A 82 6.27 8.87 -13.67
N VAL A 83 5.97 7.66 -14.14
CA VAL A 83 6.71 6.44 -13.78
C VAL A 83 7.29 5.84 -15.04
N GLY A 84 8.61 5.65 -15.07
CA GLY A 84 9.28 5.04 -16.22
C GLY A 84 9.13 3.50 -16.27
N PRO A 85 9.60 2.86 -17.35
CA PRO A 85 9.36 1.44 -17.62
C PRO A 85 10.00 0.49 -16.59
N THR A 86 10.97 0.95 -15.79
CA THR A 86 11.58 0.16 -14.70
C THR A 86 10.99 0.48 -13.31
N GLY A 87 9.95 1.31 -13.26
CA GLY A 87 9.29 1.76 -12.03
C GLY A 87 9.87 3.04 -11.43
N GLU A 88 10.88 3.64 -12.06
CA GLU A 88 11.52 4.86 -11.60
C GLU A 88 10.53 6.04 -11.54
N ILE A 89 10.55 6.80 -10.46
CA ILE A 89 9.62 7.92 -10.24
C ILE A 89 10.32 9.23 -10.64
N CYS A 90 9.60 10.12 -11.32
CA CYS A 90 10.17 11.38 -11.80
C CYS A 90 10.83 12.20 -10.69
N VAL A 91 12.14 12.45 -10.85
CA VAL A 91 12.98 13.12 -9.85
C VAL A 91 12.50 14.55 -9.56
N ASN A 92 11.92 15.24 -10.54
CA ASN A 92 11.39 16.59 -10.37
C ASN A 92 10.24 16.62 -9.35
N THR A 93 9.34 15.64 -9.38
CA THR A 93 8.25 15.49 -8.41
C THR A 93 8.77 15.32 -6.98
N LEU A 94 9.87 14.60 -6.79
CA LEU A 94 10.44 14.32 -5.47
C LEU A 94 11.36 15.43 -4.95
N LYS A 95 12.00 16.20 -5.83
CA LYS A 95 12.97 17.24 -5.44
C LYS A 95 12.37 18.64 -5.27
N LYS A 96 11.31 19.00 -6.00
CA LYS A 96 10.80 20.38 -6.10
C LYS A 96 10.61 21.07 -4.75
N ASP A 97 10.04 20.35 -3.79
CA ASP A 97 9.70 20.86 -2.46
C ASP A 97 10.42 20.11 -1.31
N TRP A 98 11.49 19.37 -1.61
CA TRP A 98 12.19 18.56 -0.61
C TRP A 98 12.81 19.42 0.51
N LYS A 99 12.60 18.99 1.75
CA LYS A 99 13.26 19.53 2.95
C LYS A 99 13.94 18.39 3.68
N SER A 100 15.11 18.62 4.26
CA SER A 100 15.84 17.61 5.04
C SER A 100 15.13 17.17 6.33
N THR A 101 14.09 17.90 6.73
CA THR A 101 13.15 17.48 7.77
C THR A 101 12.22 16.36 7.33
N TYR A 102 11.91 16.23 6.03
CA TYR A 102 11.05 15.18 5.47
C TYR A 102 11.74 13.82 5.43
N GLY A 103 10.97 12.75 5.26
CA GLY A 103 11.45 11.37 5.25
C GLY A 103 10.52 10.45 4.45
N ILE A 104 10.61 9.15 4.71
CA ILE A 104 9.90 8.11 3.95
C ILE A 104 8.39 8.40 3.86
N GLY A 105 7.77 8.79 4.98
CA GLY A 105 6.33 9.04 5.03
C GLY A 105 5.88 10.15 4.09
N HIS A 106 6.64 11.25 4.04
CA HIS A 106 6.36 12.34 3.12
C HIS A 106 6.50 11.89 1.66
N ILE A 107 7.52 11.09 1.32
CA ILE A 107 7.70 10.56 -0.03
C ILE A 107 6.53 9.67 -0.44
N LEU A 108 6.10 8.75 0.43
CA LEU A 108 4.97 7.86 0.15
C LEU A 108 3.66 8.63 -0.01
N VAL A 109 3.43 9.69 0.78
CA VAL A 109 2.28 10.59 0.61
C VAL A 109 2.36 11.33 -0.73
N THR A 110 3.50 11.93 -1.07
CA THR A 110 3.70 12.62 -2.37
C THR A 110 3.50 11.67 -3.56
N VAL A 111 3.99 10.43 -3.47
CA VAL A 111 3.76 9.40 -4.50
C VAL A 111 2.29 8.98 -4.56
N LYS A 112 1.59 8.85 -3.42
CA LYS A 112 0.14 8.59 -3.39
C LYS A 112 -0.65 9.75 -4.03
N CYS A 113 -0.28 11.00 -3.77
CA CYS A 113 -0.88 12.17 -4.41
C CYS A 113 -0.64 12.18 -5.93
N LEU A 114 0.53 11.73 -6.39
CA LEU A 114 0.87 11.63 -7.81
C LEU A 114 -0.05 10.64 -8.56
N LEU A 115 -0.43 9.53 -7.91
CA LEU A 115 -1.42 8.57 -8.46
C LEU A 115 -2.84 9.17 -8.62
N ILE A 116 -3.15 10.24 -7.88
CA ILE A 116 -4.43 10.97 -7.98
C ILE A 116 -4.33 12.06 -9.05
N TYR A 117 -3.22 12.80 -9.05
CA TYR A 117 -2.95 13.93 -9.94
C TYR A 117 -1.60 13.77 -10.66
N PRO A 118 -1.56 13.02 -11.78
CA PRO A 118 -0.36 12.92 -12.61
C PRO A 118 0.06 14.30 -13.15
N ASN A 119 1.38 14.52 -13.27
CA ASN A 119 1.94 15.74 -13.82
C ASN A 119 2.38 15.55 -15.29
N PRO A 120 1.63 16.02 -16.29
CA PRO A 120 1.98 15.82 -17.71
C PRO A 120 3.32 16.48 -18.10
N GLU A 121 3.70 17.59 -17.46
CA GLU A 121 4.97 18.31 -17.77
C GLU A 121 6.24 17.51 -17.43
N SER A 122 6.10 16.44 -16.65
CA SER A 122 7.22 15.62 -16.18
C SER A 122 6.98 14.12 -16.40
N ALA A 123 6.29 13.78 -17.48
CA ALA A 123 6.08 12.40 -17.89
C ALA A 123 7.41 11.70 -18.22
N LEU A 124 7.54 10.45 -17.79
CA LEU A 124 8.63 9.51 -18.11
C LEU A 124 8.14 8.41 -19.06
N ASP A 125 6.85 8.04 -18.97
CA ASP A 125 6.18 7.19 -19.95
C ASP A 125 5.41 8.11 -20.91
N GLU A 126 5.96 8.29 -22.11
CA GLU A 126 5.39 9.13 -23.17
C GLU A 126 4.01 8.64 -23.62
N GLU A 127 3.77 7.33 -23.62
CA GLU A 127 2.50 6.74 -24.04
C GLU A 127 1.42 6.98 -22.97
N ALA A 128 1.77 6.78 -21.69
CA ALA A 128 0.88 7.10 -20.57
C ALA A 128 0.59 8.60 -20.51
N GLY A 129 1.60 9.46 -20.69
CA GLY A 129 1.44 10.91 -20.74
C GLY A 129 0.54 11.38 -21.89
N LYS A 130 0.75 10.82 -23.10
CA LYS A 130 -0.07 11.12 -24.27
C LYS A 130 -1.53 10.69 -24.07
N LEU A 131 -1.77 9.43 -23.68
CA LEU A 131 -3.13 8.96 -23.42
C LEU A 131 -3.81 9.76 -22.29
N PHE A 132 -3.09 10.09 -21.22
CA PHE A 132 -3.64 10.93 -20.14
C PHE A 132 -4.15 12.30 -20.61
N MET A 133 -3.50 12.90 -21.62
CA MET A 133 -3.90 14.20 -22.18
C MET A 133 -4.92 14.11 -23.33
N GLU A 134 -4.82 13.09 -24.20
CA GLU A 134 -5.62 12.99 -25.43
C GLU A 134 -6.81 12.03 -25.33
N ASP A 135 -6.70 10.95 -24.53
CA ASP A 135 -7.72 9.90 -24.38
C ASP A 135 -7.68 9.30 -22.97
N TYR A 136 -8.27 10.05 -22.03
CA TYR A 136 -8.31 9.68 -20.62
C TYR A 136 -9.06 8.36 -20.36
N GLU A 137 -10.03 7.97 -21.21
CA GLU A 137 -10.73 6.70 -21.06
C GLU A 137 -9.82 5.51 -21.39
N SER A 138 -9.06 5.58 -22.50
CA SER A 138 -8.07 4.57 -22.85
C SER A 138 -6.93 4.50 -21.83
N TYR A 139 -6.44 5.65 -21.35
CA TYR A 139 -5.47 5.71 -20.24
C TYR A 139 -6.00 4.96 -19.01
N CYS A 140 -7.21 5.31 -18.53
CA CYS A 140 -7.81 4.68 -17.36
C CYS A 140 -8.11 3.18 -17.56
N SER A 141 -8.54 2.79 -18.76
CA SER A 141 -8.77 1.38 -19.11
C SER A 141 -7.49 0.55 -19.01
N ARG A 142 -6.39 1.05 -19.58
CA ARG A 142 -5.08 0.41 -19.53
C ARG A 142 -4.48 0.43 -18.12
N ALA A 143 -4.58 1.54 -17.40
CA ALA A 143 -4.09 1.63 -16.02
C ALA A 143 -4.84 0.67 -15.07
N ARG A 144 -6.16 0.50 -15.22
CA ARG A 144 -6.94 -0.52 -14.50
C ARG A 144 -6.50 -1.94 -14.85
N LEU A 145 -6.30 -2.25 -16.13
CA LEU A 145 -5.84 -3.57 -16.56
C LEU A 145 -4.49 -3.92 -15.92
N ILE A 146 -3.48 -3.05 -16.03
CA ILE A 146 -2.16 -3.27 -15.44
C ILE A 146 -2.25 -3.39 -13.91
N THR A 147 -3.07 -2.56 -13.25
CA THR A 147 -3.35 -2.65 -11.80
C THR A 147 -3.92 -4.02 -11.41
N SER A 148 -4.92 -4.51 -12.14
CA SER A 148 -5.57 -5.81 -11.88
C SER A 148 -4.67 -7.04 -12.11
N VAL A 149 -3.59 -6.89 -12.87
CA VAL A 149 -2.63 -7.98 -13.15
C VAL A 149 -1.45 -7.95 -12.18
N HIS A 150 -0.97 -6.76 -11.79
CA HIS A 150 0.29 -6.61 -11.07
C HIS A 150 0.15 -6.09 -9.63
N ALA A 151 -0.92 -5.36 -9.31
CA ALA A 151 -1.08 -4.67 -8.04
C ALA A 151 -2.19 -5.25 -7.14
N THR A 152 -3.07 -6.13 -7.65
CA THR A 152 -4.13 -6.76 -6.84
C THR A 152 -3.75 -8.19 -6.39
N PRO A 153 -3.08 -8.37 -5.22
CA PRO A 153 -2.80 -9.69 -4.69
C PRO A 153 -4.08 -10.44 -4.29
N ARG A 154 -4.05 -11.78 -4.30
CA ARG A 154 -5.20 -12.64 -3.93
C ARG A 154 -5.65 -12.50 -2.47
N LYS A 155 -4.79 -11.97 -1.61
CA LYS A 155 -5.07 -11.59 -0.22
C LYS A 155 -4.57 -10.16 -0.04
N LYS A 156 -5.25 -9.38 0.81
CA LYS A 156 -4.74 -8.08 1.25
C LYS A 156 -3.33 -8.25 1.84
N PRO A 157 -2.39 -7.31 1.64
CA PRO A 157 -1.09 -7.39 2.30
C PRO A 157 -1.25 -7.31 3.82
N GLU A 158 -0.58 -8.20 4.55
CA GLU A 158 -0.71 -8.41 6.01
C GLU A 158 -0.37 -7.13 6.81
N GLU A 159 0.43 -6.24 6.22
CA GLU A 159 0.77 -4.93 6.77
C GLU A 159 -0.48 -4.02 6.98
N PHE A 160 -1.60 -4.33 6.31
CA PHE A 160 -2.88 -3.63 6.46
C PHE A 160 -3.89 -4.33 7.38
N ASP A 161 -3.60 -5.56 7.85
CA ASP A 161 -4.49 -6.32 8.74
C ASP A 161 -4.24 -5.97 10.23
N THR A 162 -3.07 -5.43 10.55
CA THR A 162 -2.76 -4.97 11.91
C THR A 162 -3.30 -3.55 12.13
N PRO A 163 -4.15 -3.31 13.15
CA PRO A 163 -4.55 -1.95 13.52
C PRO A 163 -3.34 -1.18 14.07
N SER A 164 -3.20 0.07 13.66
CA SER A 164 -2.18 0.99 14.18
C SER A 164 -2.35 1.15 15.69
N ASN A 165 -1.47 0.54 16.49
CA ASN A 165 -1.56 0.61 17.95
C ASN A 165 -0.74 1.83 18.43
N PRO A 166 -1.37 2.90 18.98
CA PRO A 166 -0.65 4.06 19.48
C PRO A 166 0.12 3.74 20.78
N ASP A 167 -0.38 2.77 21.56
CA ASP A 167 0.20 2.27 22.80
C ASP A 167 0.33 0.74 22.73
N GLY A 168 1.55 0.23 22.95
CA GLY A 168 1.83 -1.21 22.89
C GLY A 168 3.30 -1.52 23.08
N GLU A 169 3.64 -2.03 24.27
CA GLU A 169 4.99 -2.45 24.63
C GLU A 169 5.52 -3.57 23.72
N GLN A 170 6.85 -3.62 23.58
CA GLN A 170 7.55 -4.68 22.86
C GLN A 170 7.26 -6.04 23.51
N LYS A 171 6.45 -6.88 22.87
CA LYS A 171 6.29 -8.27 23.28
C LYS A 171 7.38 -9.11 22.62
N GLU A 172 8.54 -9.09 23.26
CA GLU A 172 9.74 -9.85 22.91
C GLU A 172 9.43 -11.36 22.81
N SER A 173 9.43 -11.90 21.59
CA SER A 173 9.19 -13.32 21.33
C SER A 173 10.41 -14.16 21.68
N SER A 174 10.47 -14.56 22.94
CA SER A 174 11.49 -15.48 23.46
C SER A 174 11.17 -16.93 23.04
N GLU A 175 11.95 -17.48 22.11
CA GLU A 175 11.93 -18.91 21.79
C GLU A 175 12.67 -19.75 22.84
N LYS A 176 12.07 -20.89 23.22
CA LYS A 176 12.67 -22.26 23.30
C LYS A 176 11.93 -23.15 24.33
N PRO A 177 12.07 -24.49 24.27
CA PRO A 177 12.14 -25.37 23.10
C PRO A 177 11.13 -26.54 23.22
N ALA A 178 11.03 -27.38 22.19
CA ALA A 178 10.16 -28.56 22.21
C ALA A 178 10.68 -29.71 23.10
N SER A 179 9.79 -30.45 23.74
CA SER A 179 10.01 -31.85 24.12
C SER A 179 8.70 -32.67 24.02
N THR A 180 8.85 -33.98 23.83
CA THR A 180 7.78 -34.91 23.41
C THR A 180 7.28 -35.81 24.55
N SER A 181 6.00 -36.19 24.52
CA SER A 181 5.49 -37.47 25.08
C SER A 181 4.11 -37.84 24.53
N LYS A 182 3.79 -39.14 24.49
CA LYS A 182 2.64 -39.75 23.77
C LYS A 182 1.49 -40.20 24.69
N ALA A 183 0.25 -40.12 24.17
CA ALA A 183 -0.90 -41.04 24.39
C ALA A 183 -1.41 -41.24 25.86
N VAL A 184 -2.61 -41.74 26.18
CA VAL A 184 -3.45 -42.84 25.61
C VAL A 184 -4.95 -42.68 25.98
N ALA A 185 -5.84 -43.03 25.04
CA ALA A 185 -7.23 -43.57 25.11
C ALA A 185 -8.44 -42.89 25.84
N GLU A 186 -9.54 -42.86 25.08
CA GLU A 186 -10.99 -42.95 25.42
C GLU A 186 -11.39 -44.31 26.06
N PRO A 187 -12.65 -44.61 26.52
CA PRO A 187 -13.99 -44.12 26.10
C PRO A 187 -14.89 -43.67 27.31
N VAL A 188 -16.24 -43.53 27.34
CA VAL A 188 -17.41 -44.13 26.61
C VAL A 188 -18.60 -43.14 26.47
N ALA A 189 -19.50 -43.44 25.52
CA ALA A 189 -20.73 -42.76 25.10
C ALA A 189 -21.89 -42.59 26.11
N SER A 190 -22.79 -41.62 25.83
CA SER A 190 -24.26 -41.84 25.72
C SER A 190 -25.07 -40.64 25.17
N THR A 191 -25.50 -40.78 23.91
CA THR A 191 -26.89 -40.67 23.38
C THR A 191 -27.83 -39.45 23.62
N SER A 192 -28.20 -38.85 22.46
CA SER A 192 -29.54 -38.33 22.04
C SER A 192 -29.88 -36.86 22.38
N LYS A 193 -30.70 -36.11 21.60
CA LYS A 193 -31.67 -36.42 20.51
C LYS A 193 -31.96 -35.15 19.64
N LEU A 194 -32.32 -35.28 18.35
CA LEU A 194 -32.90 -34.21 17.49
C LEU A 194 -34.45 -34.19 17.65
N PRO A 195 -35.24 -33.13 17.27
CA PRO A 195 -35.38 -32.65 15.87
C PRO A 195 -35.68 -31.13 15.64
N THR A 196 -35.53 -30.68 14.37
CA THR A 196 -36.08 -29.46 13.73
C THR A 196 -37.53 -29.70 13.20
N PRO A 197 -38.28 -28.84 12.44
CA PRO A 197 -37.92 -27.56 11.74
C PRO A 197 -39.00 -26.40 11.71
N ALA A 198 -38.60 -25.25 11.12
CA ALA A 198 -39.40 -24.37 10.19
C ALA A 198 -40.60 -23.51 10.71
N PRO A 199 -41.16 -22.52 9.93
CA PRO A 199 -40.69 -21.89 8.68
C PRO A 199 -40.74 -20.32 8.61
N SER A 200 -40.08 -19.77 7.58
CA SER A 200 -40.48 -18.61 6.71
C SER A 200 -41.06 -17.30 7.28
N THR A 201 -40.50 -16.17 6.80
CA THR A 201 -41.15 -15.34 5.75
C THR A 201 -40.10 -14.54 4.98
N ALA A 202 -40.23 -14.47 3.65
CA ALA A 202 -39.49 -13.55 2.80
C ALA A 202 -40.26 -12.23 2.63
N THR A 203 -39.57 -11.12 2.31
CA THR A 203 -40.22 -9.92 1.78
C THR A 203 -39.29 -9.27 0.76
N SER A 204 -39.82 -9.07 -0.45
CA SER A 204 -39.13 -8.50 -1.61
C SER A 204 -39.13 -6.96 -1.60
N PRO A 205 -38.18 -6.31 -2.30
CA PRO A 205 -38.14 -4.86 -2.43
C PRO A 205 -39.10 -4.35 -3.53
N PRO A 206 -39.55 -3.09 -3.48
CA PRO A 206 -40.15 -2.40 -4.62
C PRO A 206 -39.07 -1.78 -5.53
N ALA A 207 -39.36 -1.69 -6.83
CA ALA A 207 -38.49 -1.07 -7.83
C ALA A 207 -39.23 0.03 -8.63
N SER A 208 -38.62 1.21 -8.72
CA SER A 208 -38.93 2.35 -9.61
C SER A 208 -38.00 3.51 -9.18
N GLY A 209 -37.34 4.33 -10.01
CA GLY A 209 -37.46 4.59 -11.45
C GLY A 209 -37.53 6.12 -11.66
N PHE A 210 -36.93 6.66 -12.74
CA PHE A 210 -36.95 8.10 -13.16
C PHE A 210 -36.14 9.12 -12.28
N PHE A 211 -35.57 10.25 -12.75
CA PHE A 211 -35.12 10.72 -14.10
C PHE A 211 -34.35 12.09 -14.00
N ILE A 212 -33.34 12.32 -14.88
CA ILE A 212 -32.68 13.58 -15.36
C ILE A 212 -32.02 14.67 -14.47
N ARG A 213 -31.03 15.31 -15.14
CA ARG A 213 -30.47 16.70 -15.09
C ARG A 213 -29.35 16.94 -14.06
N SER A 214 -28.12 17.36 -14.45
CA SER A 214 -27.65 18.41 -15.39
C SER A 214 -27.79 19.83 -14.85
N ASN A 215 -26.64 20.41 -14.48
CA ASN A 215 -26.18 21.82 -14.48
C ASN A 215 -24.81 21.77 -13.77
N ILE A 216 -23.67 22.22 -14.31
CA ILE A 216 -23.35 23.48 -15.01
C ILE A 216 -23.77 24.70 -14.21
N VAL A 217 -22.85 25.15 -13.36
CA VAL A 217 -22.41 26.55 -13.21
C VAL A 217 -20.89 26.53 -13.11
#